data_AF-A0A6I7MWW1-F1
#
_entry.id   AF-A0A6I7MWW1-F1
#
_cell.length_a   1.000
_cell.length_b   1.000
_cell.length_c   1.000
_cell.angle_alpha   90.00
_cell.angle_beta   90.00
_cell.angle_gamma   90.00
#
_symmetry.space_group_name_H-M   'P 1'
#
loop_
_entity.id
_entity.type
_entity.pdbx_description
1 polymer ?
#
loop_
_entity_poly.entity_id
_entity_poly.type
_entity_poly.pdbx_seq_one_letter_code
_entity_poly.pdbx_strand_id
1 'polypeptide(L)'
;MKCKKVFLLYFFLFMVSVFYANGQKIYDVYPEVRENSIVINNTALDMIEDEKHASAAKILESVLEDDPSFHPAYLNYYRAGRHVQEKIEKVVEVLKVGLEIFEEDDEMAYYLGNLLQKEERFEEAIEAYTDAINYSKVNGEDFPLVWAYHFNRGNCYLKTEQYKKAIPDYDYALTLSPDNYDILTNRGYAYYKTEKGEAACKDWNTALDLGSKVTDKYLETYCK
;
A
#
# COMPACT_ATOMS: atom_id res chain seq x y z
N MET A 1 -10.70 -26.37 -42.47
CA MET A 1 -9.30 -26.47 -41.98
C MET A 1 -9.28 -27.34 -40.73
N LYS A 2 -8.51 -28.43 -40.73
CA LYS A 2 -8.46 -29.42 -39.65
C LYS A 2 -7.63 -28.88 -38.48
N CYS A 3 -8.26 -28.67 -37.32
CA CYS A 3 -7.59 -28.39 -36.07
C CYS A 3 -6.93 -29.69 -35.57
N LYS A 4 -5.60 -29.80 -35.65
CA LYS A 4 -4.85 -30.92 -35.07
C LYS A 4 -4.70 -30.65 -33.57
N LYS A 5 -5.52 -31.32 -32.75
CA LYS A 5 -5.19 -31.51 -31.32
C LYS A 5 -4.00 -32.48 -31.26
N VAL A 6 -2.83 -31.95 -30.92
CA VAL A 6 -1.67 -32.78 -30.54
C VAL A 6 -1.87 -33.16 -29.08
N PHE A 7 -2.17 -34.43 -28.84
CA PHE A 7 -2.12 -35.04 -27.51
C PHE A 7 -0.66 -35.44 -27.27
N LEU A 8 0.05 -34.71 -26.40
CA LEU A 8 1.30 -35.19 -25.81
C LEU A 8 1.02 -35.44 -24.32
N LEU A 9 1.10 -36.71 -23.92
CA LEU A 9 1.17 -37.13 -22.52
C LEU A 9 2.47 -36.58 -21.92
N TYR A 10 2.35 -35.59 -21.03
CA TYR A 10 3.30 -35.37 -19.93
C TYR A 10 2.48 -35.06 -18.68
N PHE A 11 2.72 -35.87 -17.65
CA PHE A 11 2.01 -35.90 -16.38
C PHE A 11 2.52 -34.75 -15.49
N PHE A 12 2.09 -33.53 -15.80
CA PHE A 12 2.09 -32.38 -14.90
C PHE A 12 0.78 -31.67 -15.20
N LEU A 13 -0.26 -31.93 -14.40
CA LEU A 13 -1.48 -31.15 -14.45
C LEU A 13 -1.08 -29.72 -14.05
N PHE A 14 -0.97 -28.83 -15.04
CA PHE A 14 -0.97 -27.40 -14.74
C PHE A 14 -2.35 -27.09 -14.15
N MET A 15 -2.42 -26.97 -12.83
CA MET A 15 -3.65 -26.64 -12.09
C MET A 15 -4.04 -25.16 -12.22
N VAL A 16 -3.38 -24.44 -13.13
CA VAL A 16 -3.76 -23.11 -13.61
C VAL A 16 -3.45 -23.07 -15.09
N SER A 17 -4.40 -22.62 -15.90
CA SER A 17 -4.14 -22.26 -17.29
C SER A 17 -4.08 -20.74 -17.43
N VAL A 18 -3.10 -20.26 -18.22
CA VAL A 18 -2.86 -18.83 -18.42
C VAL A 18 -3.14 -18.50 -19.88
N PHE A 19 -3.95 -17.47 -20.11
CA PHE A 19 -4.19 -16.92 -21.44
C PHE A 19 -4.29 -15.40 -21.39
N TYR A 20 -4.24 -14.78 -22.57
CA TYR A 20 -4.39 -13.33 -22.71
C TYR A 20 -5.71 -13.01 -23.40
N ALA A 21 -6.46 -12.04 -22.87
CA ALA A 21 -7.60 -11.45 -23.54
C ALA A 21 -7.54 -9.92 -23.40
N ASN A 22 -7.69 -9.19 -24.50
CA ASN A 22 -7.59 -7.72 -24.53
C ASN A 22 -6.30 -7.14 -23.93
N GLY A 23 -5.20 -7.89 -23.96
CA GLY A 23 -3.91 -7.48 -23.35
C GLY A 23 -3.76 -7.85 -21.88
N GLN A 24 -4.84 -8.27 -21.22
CA GLN A 24 -4.83 -8.68 -19.81
C GLN A 24 -4.56 -10.18 -19.68
N LYS A 25 -3.76 -10.53 -18.66
CA LYS A 25 -3.46 -11.92 -18.30
C LYS A 25 -4.60 -12.49 -17.48
N ILE A 26 -5.19 -13.58 -17.94
CA ILE A 26 -6.28 -14.29 -17.28
C ILE A 26 -5.75 -15.63 -16.76
N TYR A 27 -6.09 -15.92 -15.52
CA TYR A 27 -5.81 -17.19 -14.86
C TYR A 27 -7.11 -17.96 -14.73
N ASP A 28 -7.14 -19.15 -15.32
CA ASP A 28 -8.21 -20.13 -15.12
C ASP A 28 -7.70 -21.17 -14.14
N VAL A 29 -8.22 -21.09 -12.92
CA VAL A 29 -7.77 -21.84 -11.74
C VAL A 29 -8.83 -22.87 -11.40
N TYR A 30 -8.40 -24.10 -11.18
CA TYR A 30 -9.34 -25.19 -10.85
C TYR A 30 -10.03 -24.90 -9.50
N PRO A 31 -11.32 -25.25 -9.34
CA PRO A 31 -12.05 -25.00 -8.09
C PRO A 31 -11.35 -25.55 -6.85
N GLU A 32 -10.74 -26.74 -6.95
CA GLU A 32 -10.03 -27.37 -5.84
C GLU A 32 -8.81 -26.56 -5.39
N VAL A 33 -8.12 -25.91 -6.32
CA VAL A 33 -7.00 -25.01 -6.01
C VAL A 33 -7.53 -23.76 -5.33
N ARG A 34 -8.60 -23.15 -5.85
CA ARG A 34 -9.23 -21.97 -5.25
C ARG A 34 -9.72 -22.25 -3.82
N GLU A 35 -10.34 -23.40 -3.58
CA GLU A 35 -10.75 -23.83 -2.24
C GLU A 35 -9.56 -23.97 -1.30
N ASN A 36 -8.47 -24.59 -1.76
CA ASN A 36 -7.24 -24.71 -0.98
C ASN A 36 -6.59 -23.34 -0.68
N SER A 37 -6.57 -22.42 -1.65
CA SER A 37 -6.10 -21.03 -1.47
C SER A 37 -6.86 -20.30 -0.36
N ILE A 38 -8.18 -20.47 -0.29
CA ILE A 38 -9.02 -19.89 0.77
C ILE A 38 -8.63 -20.48 2.14
N VAL A 39 -8.45 -21.80 2.23
CA VAL A 39 -8.07 -22.47 3.49
C VAL A 39 -6.70 -22.00 3.97
N ILE A 40 -5.70 -21.97 3.08
CA ILE A 40 -4.34 -21.52 3.40
C ILE A 40 -4.37 -20.05 3.82
N ASN A 41 -5.11 -19.19 3.12
CA ASN A 41 -5.22 -17.78 3.45
C ASN A 41 -5.85 -17.54 4.84
N ASN A 42 -6.90 -18.28 5.19
CA ASN A 42 -7.50 -18.18 6.52
C ASN A 42 -6.53 -18.66 7.61
N THR A 43 -5.81 -19.76 7.34
CA THR A 43 -4.74 -20.22 8.24
C THR A 43 -3.64 -19.17 8.41
N ALA A 44 -3.28 -18.47 7.33
CA ALA A 44 -2.28 -17.42 7.38
C ALA A 44 -2.75 -16.20 8.19
N LEU A 45 -4.04 -15.87 8.14
CA LEU A 45 -4.63 -14.82 8.98
C LEU A 45 -4.50 -15.16 10.47
N ASP A 46 -4.89 -16.37 10.87
CA ASP A 46 -4.72 -16.84 12.26
C ASP A 46 -3.25 -16.77 12.69
N MET A 47 -2.33 -17.12 11.78
CA MET A 47 -0.89 -17.04 12.04
C MET A 47 -0.38 -15.60 12.15
N ILE A 48 -0.95 -14.64 11.41
CA ILE A 48 -0.62 -13.22 11.54
C ILE A 48 -1.10 -12.68 12.89
N GLU A 49 -2.30 -13.07 13.33
CA GLU A 49 -2.83 -12.71 14.65
C GLU A 49 -1.97 -13.28 15.79
N ASP A 50 -1.46 -14.50 15.60
CA ASP A 50 -0.50 -15.15 16.50
C ASP A 50 0.95 -14.62 16.39
N GLU A 51 1.20 -13.55 15.63
CA GLU A 51 2.53 -12.98 15.32
C GLU A 51 3.51 -13.96 14.65
N LYS A 52 3.03 -15.08 14.10
CA LYS A 52 3.80 -16.09 13.35
C LYS A 52 4.03 -15.65 11.89
N HIS A 53 4.51 -14.42 11.72
CA HIS A 53 4.63 -13.75 10.42
C HIS A 53 5.46 -14.52 9.39
N ALA A 54 6.62 -15.08 9.77
CA ALA A 54 7.48 -15.82 8.84
C ALA A 54 6.79 -17.09 8.31
N SER A 55 6.03 -17.78 9.17
CA SER A 55 5.31 -18.99 8.78
C SER A 55 4.07 -18.65 7.95
N ALA A 56 3.35 -17.56 8.27
CA ALA A 56 2.24 -17.06 7.48
C ALA A 56 2.69 -16.67 6.05
N ALA A 57 3.78 -15.90 5.95
CA ALA A 57 4.36 -15.51 4.67
C ALA A 57 4.73 -16.74 3.83
N LYS A 58 5.34 -17.76 4.45
CA LYS A 58 5.75 -18.99 3.75
C LYS A 58 4.56 -19.75 3.14
N ILE A 59 3.43 -19.88 3.85
CA ILE A 59 2.28 -20.60 3.29
C ILE A 59 1.56 -19.75 2.22
N LEU A 60 1.56 -18.43 2.36
CA LEU A 60 1.00 -17.53 1.34
C LEU A 60 1.81 -17.54 0.04
N GLU A 61 3.13 -17.78 0.09
CA GLU A 61 3.94 -17.98 -1.13
C GLU A 61 3.39 -19.13 -2.00
N SER A 62 2.90 -20.21 -1.38
CA SER A 62 2.29 -21.32 -2.13
C SER A 62 0.99 -20.90 -2.82
N VAL A 63 0.18 -20.05 -2.18
CA VAL A 63 -1.06 -19.53 -2.78
C VAL A 63 -0.75 -18.62 -3.97
N LEU A 64 0.27 -17.78 -3.86
CA LEU A 64 0.68 -16.87 -4.93
C LEU A 64 1.24 -17.62 -6.16
N GLU A 65 1.81 -18.81 -5.93
CA GLU A 65 2.29 -19.70 -7.00
C GLU A 65 1.14 -20.50 -7.64
N ASP A 66 0.29 -21.12 -6.82
CA ASP A 66 -0.77 -22.02 -7.25
C ASP A 66 -2.04 -21.29 -7.72
N ASP A 67 -2.33 -20.11 -7.19
CA ASP A 67 -3.49 -19.29 -7.55
C ASP A 67 -3.15 -17.80 -7.62
N PRO A 68 -2.44 -17.35 -8.67
CA PRO A 68 -2.04 -15.95 -8.82
C PRO A 68 -3.23 -14.98 -8.97
N SER A 69 -4.45 -15.48 -9.18
CA SER A 69 -5.66 -14.67 -9.25
C SER A 69 -6.38 -14.53 -7.91
N PHE A 70 -5.84 -15.12 -6.83
CA PHE A 70 -6.39 -14.99 -5.49
C PHE A 70 -5.86 -13.74 -4.80
N HIS A 71 -6.50 -12.62 -5.13
CA HIS A 71 -6.19 -11.28 -4.61
C HIS A 71 -5.87 -11.21 -3.10
N PRO A 72 -6.64 -11.83 -2.18
CA PRO A 72 -6.37 -11.71 -0.74
C PRO A 72 -4.97 -12.19 -0.32
N ALA A 73 -4.37 -13.13 -1.06
CA ALA A 73 -3.03 -13.62 -0.75
C ALA A 73 -1.97 -12.53 -0.87
N TYR A 74 -2.11 -11.58 -1.80
CA TYR A 74 -1.16 -10.48 -1.99
C TYR A 74 -1.18 -9.53 -0.78
N LEU A 75 -2.37 -9.14 -0.35
CA LEU A 75 -2.55 -8.24 0.80
C LEU A 75 -2.10 -8.90 2.10
N ASN A 76 -2.44 -10.17 2.31
CA ASN A 76 -2.03 -10.91 3.50
C ASN A 76 -0.54 -11.26 3.48
N TYR A 77 0.06 -11.46 2.30
CA TYR A 77 1.51 -11.65 2.18
C TYR A 77 2.25 -10.37 2.54
N TYR A 78 1.71 -9.20 2.18
CA TYR A 78 2.21 -7.92 2.72
C TYR A 78 2.10 -7.86 4.24
N ARG A 79 0.93 -8.15 4.82
CA ARG A 79 0.69 -8.10 6.28
C ARG A 79 1.63 -9.02 7.05
N ALA A 80 1.93 -10.20 6.53
CA ALA A 80 2.90 -11.11 7.13
C ALA A 80 4.35 -10.67 6.85
N GLY A 81 4.71 -10.51 5.58
CA GLY A 81 6.09 -10.32 5.13
C GLY A 81 6.71 -8.98 5.53
N ARG A 82 5.91 -7.92 5.77
CA ARG A 82 6.43 -6.61 6.23
C ARG A 82 7.14 -6.65 7.59
N HIS A 83 6.97 -7.74 8.35
CA HIS A 83 7.62 -7.99 9.64
C HIS A 83 8.86 -8.89 9.54
N VAL A 84 9.19 -9.37 8.36
CA VAL A 84 10.23 -10.39 8.11
C VAL A 84 11.29 -9.79 7.19
N GLN A 85 12.43 -9.35 7.75
CA GLN A 85 13.39 -8.50 7.04
C GLN A 85 13.88 -9.13 5.73
N GLU A 86 14.17 -10.43 5.73
CA GLU A 86 14.64 -11.18 4.56
C GLU A 86 13.58 -11.33 3.46
N LYS A 87 12.31 -11.03 3.76
CA LYS A 87 11.19 -11.11 2.82
C LYS A 87 10.81 -9.76 2.22
N ILE A 88 11.30 -8.62 2.73
CA ILE A 88 10.84 -7.29 2.34
C ILE A 88 10.89 -7.05 0.82
N GLU A 89 12.04 -7.30 0.17
CA GLU A 89 12.14 -7.16 -1.29
C GLU A 89 11.21 -8.12 -2.02
N LYS A 90 10.99 -9.33 -1.48
CA LYS A 90 10.03 -10.26 -2.07
C LYS A 90 8.59 -9.76 -1.95
N VAL A 91 8.22 -9.10 -0.85
CA VAL A 91 6.92 -8.45 -0.72
C VAL A 91 6.75 -7.33 -1.75
N VAL A 92 7.79 -6.51 -1.96
CA VAL A 92 7.77 -5.47 -3.00
C VAL A 92 7.53 -6.08 -4.38
N GLU A 93 8.25 -7.14 -4.75
CA GLU A 93 8.05 -7.86 -6.01
C GLU A 93 6.62 -8.40 -6.14
N VAL A 94 6.11 -9.06 -5.08
CA VAL A 94 4.76 -9.65 -5.09
C VAL A 94 3.69 -8.59 -5.27
N LEU A 95 3.79 -7.44 -4.58
CA LEU A 95 2.82 -6.35 -4.74
C LEU A 95 2.88 -5.74 -6.15
N LYS A 96 4.06 -5.58 -6.74
CA LYS A 96 4.21 -5.12 -8.14
C LYS A 96 3.56 -6.11 -9.11
N VAL A 97 3.79 -7.42 -8.94
CA VAL A 97 3.13 -8.46 -9.75
C VAL A 97 1.61 -8.44 -9.53
N GLY A 98 1.15 -8.23 -8.29
CA GLY A 98 -0.27 -8.11 -8.00
C GLY A 98 -0.91 -6.93 -8.73
N LEU A 99 -0.26 -5.77 -8.77
CA LEU A 99 -0.73 -4.59 -9.52
C LEU A 99 -0.75 -4.78 -11.04
N GLU A 100 0.05 -5.70 -11.59
CA GLU A 100 -0.06 -6.11 -13.00
C GLU A 100 -1.27 -7.01 -13.28
N ILE A 101 -1.79 -7.69 -12.25
CA ILE A 101 -2.91 -8.65 -12.36
C ILE A 101 -4.24 -7.96 -12.02
N PHE A 102 -4.25 -7.24 -10.90
CA PHE A 102 -5.35 -6.47 -10.36
C PHE A 102 -5.08 -5.00 -10.67
N GLU A 103 -5.29 -4.64 -11.93
CA GLU A 103 -5.15 -3.26 -12.39
C GLU A 103 -6.00 -2.32 -11.51
N GLU A 104 -5.47 -1.13 -11.26
CA GLU A 104 -6.16 -0.07 -10.51
C GLU A 104 -6.55 -0.45 -9.06
N ASP A 105 -5.76 -1.33 -8.42
CA ASP A 105 -5.92 -1.66 -7.00
C ASP A 105 -5.25 -0.61 -6.10
N ASP A 106 -6.05 0.28 -5.52
CA ASP A 106 -5.55 1.37 -4.69
C ASP A 106 -5.01 0.90 -3.32
N GLU A 107 -5.61 -0.12 -2.71
CA GLU A 107 -5.13 -0.69 -1.44
C GLU A 107 -3.75 -1.32 -1.62
N MET A 108 -3.55 -2.07 -2.70
CA MET A 108 -2.28 -2.73 -3.01
C MET A 108 -1.18 -1.71 -3.33
N ALA A 109 -1.51 -0.67 -4.11
CA ALA A 109 -0.60 0.44 -4.38
C ALA A 109 -0.22 1.19 -3.09
N TYR A 110 -1.18 1.40 -2.19
CA TYR A 110 -0.94 2.00 -0.89
C TYR A 110 -0.02 1.14 0.00
N TYR A 111 -0.23 -0.18 0.05
CA TYR A 111 0.64 -1.10 0.80
C TYR A 111 2.05 -1.15 0.23
N LEU A 112 2.20 -1.09 -1.09
CA LEU A 112 3.49 -0.94 -1.74
C LEU A 112 4.18 0.37 -1.31
N GLY A 113 3.46 1.50 -1.34
CA GLY A 113 3.96 2.78 -0.86
C GLY A 113 4.40 2.75 0.60
N ASN A 114 3.61 2.15 1.49
CA ASN A 114 3.94 1.99 2.91
C ASN A 114 5.24 1.20 3.12
N LEU A 115 5.41 0.12 2.37
CA LEU A 115 6.61 -0.70 2.47
C LEU A 115 7.85 0.05 1.97
N LEU A 116 7.75 0.69 0.82
CA LEU A 116 8.83 1.48 0.23
C LEU A 116 9.23 2.64 1.12
N GLN A 117 8.25 3.32 1.74
CA GLN A 117 8.51 4.39 2.70
C GLN A 117 9.26 3.87 3.94
N LYS A 118 8.90 2.68 4.45
CA LYS A 118 9.58 2.05 5.59
C LYS A 118 11.06 1.75 5.28
N GLU A 119 11.34 1.33 4.05
CA GLU A 119 12.71 1.09 3.55
C GLU A 119 13.40 2.35 3.02
N GLU A 120 12.86 3.54 3.31
CA GLU A 120 13.39 4.85 2.90
C GLU A 120 13.55 5.05 1.37
N ARG A 121 12.85 4.24 0.57
CA ARG A 121 12.76 4.36 -0.90
C ARG A 121 11.71 5.40 -1.27
N PHE A 122 11.94 6.65 -0.84
CA PHE A 122 10.91 7.69 -0.84
C PHE A 122 10.38 8.05 -2.22
N GLU A 123 11.22 8.09 -3.25
CA GLU A 123 10.80 8.37 -4.62
C GLU A 123 9.86 7.28 -5.16
N GLU A 124 10.19 6.00 -4.96
CA GLU A 124 9.30 4.90 -5.36
C GLU A 124 8.01 4.90 -4.54
N ALA A 125 8.07 5.23 -3.25
CA ALA A 125 6.88 5.37 -2.41
C ALA A 125 5.95 6.50 -2.89
N ILE A 126 6.52 7.62 -3.35
CA ILE A 126 5.76 8.74 -3.92
C ILE A 126 4.98 8.30 -5.17
N GLU A 127 5.60 7.51 -6.05
CA GLU A 127 4.94 6.97 -7.23
C GLU A 127 3.82 6.00 -6.82
N ALA A 128 4.09 5.05 -5.93
CA ALA A 128 3.07 4.08 -5.47
C ALA A 128 1.86 4.76 -4.78
N TYR A 129 2.08 5.78 -3.95
CA TYR A 129 0.98 6.56 -3.38
C TYR A 129 0.25 7.41 -4.43
N THR A 130 0.95 7.87 -5.48
CA THR A 130 0.31 8.58 -6.59
C THR A 130 -0.62 7.65 -7.36
N ASP A 131 -0.20 6.42 -7.59
CA ASP A 131 -1.04 5.38 -8.19
C ASP A 131 -2.27 5.11 -7.31
N ALA A 132 -2.10 4.90 -6.00
CA ALA A 132 -3.23 4.74 -5.07
C ALA A 132 -4.23 5.90 -5.11
N ILE A 133 -3.74 7.15 -5.17
CA ILE A 133 -4.58 8.36 -5.30
C ILE A 133 -5.31 8.42 -6.65
N ASN A 134 -4.71 7.92 -7.72
CA ASN A 134 -5.35 7.89 -9.03
C ASN A 134 -6.41 6.80 -9.11
N TYR A 135 -6.09 5.60 -8.62
CA TYR A 135 -6.98 4.44 -8.62
C TYR A 135 -8.21 4.64 -7.73
N SER A 136 -8.05 5.26 -6.56
CA SER A 136 -9.20 5.60 -5.69
C SER A 136 -10.23 6.52 -6.37
N LYS A 137 -9.83 7.37 -7.33
CA LYS A 137 -10.75 8.21 -8.09
C LYS A 137 -11.53 7.43 -9.15
N VAL A 138 -10.96 6.33 -9.65
CA VAL A 138 -11.57 5.46 -10.67
C VAL A 138 -12.53 4.48 -10.02
N ASN A 139 -12.14 3.87 -8.89
CA ASN A 139 -12.94 2.89 -8.16
C ASN A 139 -14.16 3.48 -7.45
N GLY A 140 -14.24 4.81 -7.37
CA GLY A 140 -15.51 5.52 -7.34
C GLY A 140 -16.13 5.84 -5.98
N GLU A 141 -15.55 5.53 -4.81
CA GLU A 141 -16.06 6.03 -3.51
C GLU A 141 -15.19 5.67 -2.29
N ASP A 142 -15.19 6.55 -1.27
CA ASP A 142 -15.11 6.30 0.17
C ASP A 142 -14.18 5.19 0.71
N PHE A 143 -12.99 5.00 0.14
CA PHE A 143 -12.00 4.18 0.85
C PHE A 143 -11.62 4.91 2.16
N PRO A 144 -11.80 4.29 3.35
CA PRO A 144 -11.61 4.98 4.63
C PRO A 144 -10.19 5.53 4.86
N LEU A 145 -9.22 5.11 4.04
CA LEU A 145 -7.82 5.51 4.15
C LEU A 145 -7.35 6.47 3.04
N VAL A 146 -8.23 7.07 2.21
CA VAL A 146 -7.79 8.05 1.20
C VAL A 146 -6.99 9.20 1.84
N TRP A 147 -7.37 9.64 3.04
CA TRP A 147 -6.59 10.63 3.80
C TRP A 147 -5.16 10.15 4.06
N ALA A 148 -4.95 8.86 4.30
CA ALA A 148 -3.66 8.25 4.58
C ALA A 148 -2.79 8.16 3.32
N TYR A 149 -3.39 8.02 2.13
CA TYR A 149 -2.67 8.01 0.86
C TYR A 149 -1.96 9.37 0.65
N HIS A 150 -2.74 10.44 0.82
CA HIS A 150 -2.23 11.80 0.74
C HIS A 150 -1.27 12.12 1.88
N PHE A 151 -1.61 11.78 3.12
CA PHE A 151 -0.74 12.02 4.27
C PHE A 151 0.63 11.36 4.11
N ASN A 152 0.67 10.08 3.71
CA ASN A 152 1.91 9.35 3.57
C ASN A 152 2.74 9.83 2.36
N ARG A 153 2.12 10.18 1.24
CA ARG A 153 2.83 10.83 0.13
C ARG A 153 3.41 12.19 0.54
N GLY A 154 2.63 12.98 1.29
CA GLY A 154 3.09 14.23 1.90
C GLY A 154 4.31 14.01 2.81
N ASN A 155 4.31 12.94 3.61
CA ASN A 155 5.44 12.58 4.46
C ASN A 155 6.69 12.22 3.64
N CYS A 156 6.54 11.51 2.52
CA CYS A 156 7.65 11.27 1.60
C CYS A 156 8.16 12.56 0.95
N TYR A 157 7.27 13.50 0.60
CA TYR A 157 7.67 14.83 0.15
C TYR A 157 8.41 15.62 1.24
N LEU A 158 8.04 15.51 2.52
CA LEU A 158 8.81 16.10 3.61
C LEU A 158 10.22 15.50 3.72
N LYS A 159 10.33 14.17 3.62
CA LYS A 159 11.62 13.45 3.71
C LYS A 159 12.55 13.76 2.54
N THR A 160 11.99 14.05 1.37
CA THR A 160 12.73 14.47 0.18
C THR A 160 12.81 16.00 0.03
N GLU A 161 12.48 16.75 1.08
CA GLU A 161 12.52 18.23 1.14
C GLU A 161 11.66 18.96 0.10
N GLN A 162 10.70 18.27 -0.52
CA GLN A 162 9.73 18.80 -1.47
C GLN A 162 8.54 19.45 -0.75
N TYR A 163 8.81 20.35 0.20
CA TYR A 163 7.82 20.94 1.12
C TYR A 163 6.60 21.55 0.43
N LYS A 164 6.80 22.23 -0.71
CA LYS A 164 5.71 22.83 -1.49
C LYS A 164 4.73 21.79 -2.06
N LYS A 165 5.21 20.58 -2.38
CA LYS A 165 4.38 19.47 -2.87
C LYS A 165 3.64 18.77 -1.73
N ALA A 166 4.21 18.73 -0.53
CA ALA A 166 3.59 18.12 0.65
C ALA A 166 2.32 18.86 1.12
N ILE A 167 2.32 20.20 1.03
CA ILE A 167 1.20 21.04 1.49
C ILE A 167 -0.16 20.64 0.91
N PRO A 168 -0.37 20.55 -0.43
CA PRO A 168 -1.66 20.18 -0.98
C PRO A 168 -2.11 18.76 -0.61
N ASP A 169 -1.17 17.84 -0.39
CA ASP A 169 -1.48 16.51 0.13
C ASP A 169 -2.01 16.57 1.56
N TYR A 170 -1.36 17.33 2.43
CA TYR A 170 -1.86 17.53 3.79
C TYR A 170 -3.17 18.30 3.83
N ASP A 171 -3.36 19.30 2.96
CA ASP A 171 -4.61 20.04 2.85
C ASP A 171 -5.76 19.09 2.53
N TYR A 172 -5.60 18.22 1.52
CA TYR A 172 -6.61 17.24 1.15
C TYR A 172 -6.83 16.20 2.26
N ALA A 173 -5.76 15.67 2.86
CA ALA A 173 -5.88 14.73 3.97
C ALA A 173 -6.65 15.31 5.16
N LEU A 174 -6.47 16.61 5.47
CA LEU A 174 -7.23 17.32 6.52
C LEU A 174 -8.68 17.59 6.14
N THR A 175 -9.04 17.63 4.85
CA THR A 175 -10.48 17.68 4.48
C THR A 175 -11.23 16.40 4.85
N LEU A 176 -10.52 15.27 4.86
CA LEU A 176 -11.06 13.94 5.17
C LEU A 176 -10.86 13.56 6.64
N SER A 177 -9.80 14.04 7.28
CA SER A 177 -9.45 13.78 8.68
C SER A 177 -9.08 15.08 9.40
N PRO A 178 -10.05 15.96 9.69
CA PRO A 178 -9.79 17.34 10.15
C PRO A 178 -9.11 17.43 11.52
N ASP A 179 -9.34 16.45 12.40
CA ASP A 179 -8.82 16.43 13.77
C ASP A 179 -7.52 15.60 13.91
N ASN A 180 -6.87 15.27 12.79
CA ASN A 180 -5.62 14.52 12.80
C ASN A 180 -4.43 15.44 13.09
N TYR A 181 -3.98 15.42 14.34
CA TYR A 181 -2.86 16.27 14.79
C TYR A 181 -1.52 15.92 14.14
N ASP A 182 -1.32 14.69 13.64
CA ASP A 182 -0.08 14.31 12.93
C ASP A 182 -0.01 15.01 11.58
N ILE A 183 -1.14 15.09 10.86
CA ILE A 183 -1.22 15.83 9.60
C ILE A 183 -0.97 17.32 9.83
N LEU A 184 -1.61 17.93 10.83
CA LEU A 184 -1.39 19.34 11.20
C LEU A 184 0.06 19.60 11.59
N THR A 185 0.67 18.72 12.39
CA THR A 185 2.08 18.83 12.80
C THR A 185 3.01 18.89 11.58
N ASN A 186 2.80 17.98 10.63
CA ASN A 186 3.63 17.85 9.43
C ASN A 186 3.36 18.95 8.41
N ARG A 187 2.11 19.39 8.23
CA ARG A 187 1.78 20.56 7.39
C ARG A 187 2.35 21.83 7.96
N GLY A 188 2.30 22.01 9.28
CA GLY A 188 2.95 23.13 9.95
C GLY A 188 4.46 23.18 9.69
N TYR A 189 5.13 22.02 9.72
CA TYR A 189 6.55 21.94 9.34
C TYR A 189 6.79 22.28 7.86
N ALA A 190 5.94 21.82 6.95
CA ALA A 190 6.01 22.18 5.54
C ALA A 190 5.80 23.69 5.31
N TYR A 191 4.86 24.30 6.03
CA TYR A 191 4.63 25.75 5.99
C TYR A 191 5.82 26.53 6.50
N TYR A 192 6.42 26.12 7.63
CA TYR A 192 7.63 26.75 8.14
C TYR A 192 8.78 26.71 7.13
N LYS A 193 9.01 25.54 6.52
CA LYS A 193 10.04 25.36 5.48
C LYS A 193 9.77 26.09 4.17
N THR A 194 8.55 26.59 3.98
CA THR A 194 8.15 27.40 2.83
C THR A 194 7.90 28.87 3.21
N GLU A 195 8.47 29.32 4.33
CA GLU A 195 8.42 30.70 4.84
C GLU A 195 7.00 31.20 5.17
N LYS A 196 6.06 30.27 5.38
CA LYS A 196 4.68 30.55 5.81
C LYS A 196 4.54 30.41 7.32
N GLY A 197 5.32 31.20 8.07
CA GLY A 197 5.42 31.10 9.54
C GLY A 197 4.09 31.19 10.26
N GLU A 198 3.22 32.16 9.92
CA GLU A 198 1.91 32.31 10.56
C GLU A 198 1.02 31.07 10.39
N ALA A 199 1.01 30.48 9.18
CA ALA A 199 0.26 29.26 8.90
C ALA A 199 0.83 28.05 9.68
N ALA A 200 2.16 27.96 9.78
CA ALA A 200 2.82 26.95 10.59
C ALA A 200 2.42 27.03 12.07
N CYS A 201 2.47 28.23 12.65
CA CYS A 201 2.09 28.48 14.04
C CYS A 201 0.62 28.18 14.30
N LYS A 202 -0.27 28.48 13.35
CA LYS A 202 -1.69 28.12 13.45
C LYS A 202 -1.89 26.61 13.49
N ASP A 203 -1.25 25.87 12.58
CA ASP A 203 -1.36 24.41 12.53
C ASP A 203 -0.77 23.75 13.80
N TRP A 204 0.38 24.23 14.27
CA TRP A 204 1.02 23.69 15.47
C TRP A 204 0.24 23.98 16.76
N ASN A 205 -0.41 25.14 16.89
CA ASN A 205 -1.34 25.42 17.99
C ASN A 205 -2.55 24.47 17.93
N THR A 206 -3.17 24.33 16.75
CA THR A 206 -4.32 23.43 16.58
C THR A 206 -3.94 21.98 16.90
N ALA A 207 -2.76 21.53 16.44
CA ALA A 207 -2.24 20.21 16.75
C ALA A 207 -1.99 20.02 18.25
N LEU A 208 -1.50 21.05 18.96
CA LEU A 208 -1.29 21.01 20.41
C LEU A 208 -2.63 20.85 21.16
N ASP A 209 -3.65 21.62 20.76
CA ASP A 209 -5.00 21.54 21.33
C ASP A 209 -5.62 20.14 21.15
N LEU A 210 -5.28 19.47 20.04
CA LEU A 210 -5.67 18.09 19.73
C LEU A 210 -4.77 17.01 20.37
N GLY A 211 -3.73 17.41 21.10
CA GLY A 211 -2.90 16.50 21.91
C GLY A 211 -1.46 16.27 21.40
N SER A 212 -1.03 16.93 20.33
CA SER A 212 0.34 16.83 19.82
C SER A 212 1.32 17.53 20.76
N LYS A 213 1.99 16.78 21.64
CA LYS A 213 2.98 17.34 22.56
C LYS A 213 4.26 17.82 21.88
N VAL A 214 4.54 17.33 20.66
CA VAL A 214 5.76 17.71 19.94
C VAL A 214 5.69 19.16 19.43
N THR A 215 4.49 19.69 19.18
CA THR A 215 4.30 21.04 18.65
C THR A 215 4.50 22.13 19.68
N ASP A 216 4.43 21.84 20.99
CA ASP A 216 4.76 22.76 22.06
C ASP A 216 6.18 23.36 21.87
N LYS A 217 7.16 22.48 21.61
CA LYS A 217 8.54 22.90 21.30
C LYS A 217 8.62 23.74 20.02
N TYR A 218 7.82 23.42 19.00
CA TYR A 218 7.82 24.20 17.75
C TYR A 218 7.27 25.60 17.98
N LEU A 219 6.19 25.72 18.74
CA LEU A 219 5.60 27.01 19.10
C LEU A 219 6.59 27.89 19.88
N GLU A 220 7.23 27.34 20.91
CA GLU A 220 8.24 28.06 21.68
C GLU A 220 9.45 28.50 20.84
N THR A 221 9.82 27.73 19.82
CA THR A 221 11.02 27.99 19.02
C THR A 221 10.75 28.96 17.87
N TYR A 222 9.57 28.86 17.23
CA TYR A 222 9.33 29.48 15.92
C TYR A 222 8.16 30.47 15.88
N CYS A 223 7.33 30.56 16.94
CA CYS A 223 6.08 31.32 16.93
C CYS A 223 6.02 32.47 17.94
N LYS A 224 7.19 33.03 18.27
CA LYS A 224 7.35 34.16 19.21
C LYS A 224 7.36 35.50 18.52
#